data_AF-A0A350LNT7-F1
#
_entry.id   AF-A0A350LNT7-F1
#
_cell.length_a   1.000
_cell.length_b   1.000
_cell.length_c   1.000
_cell.angle_alpha   90.00
_cell.angle_beta   90.00
_cell.angle_gamma   90.00
#
_symmetry.space_group_name_H-M   'P 1'
#
loop_
_entity.id
_entity.type
_entity.pdbx_description
1 polymer ?
#
loop_
_entity_poly.entity_id
_entity_poly.type
_entity_poly.pdbx_seq_one_letter_code
_entity_poly.pdbx_strand_id
1 'polypeptide(L)'
;AKDMLKGLAVGGTLFEELGFSYVGPIDGHDLDQLLPVLRTVKARATGPMLIHVLTKKGKGYAPAERARDGGHATAKFDLVTGKQKKTPSNAPSYTRVFAESLLSEAADDPRICAITAAMPDGTGLDLFAERYPSRCFDVGIAEQHAVTFSAGLAAGGMRPFCALYSTFLQRGYDQV
;
A
#
# COMPACT_ATOMS: atom_id res chain seq x y z
N ALA A 1 12.98 8.43 -14.12
CA ALA A 1 14.16 9.15 -14.66
C ALA A 1 13.78 10.13 -15.78
N LYS A 2 13.16 9.66 -16.88
CA LYS A 2 12.79 10.51 -18.03
C LYS A 2 11.74 11.59 -17.70
N ASP A 3 10.78 11.28 -16.83
CA ASP A 3 9.74 12.24 -16.41
C ASP A 3 10.23 13.26 -15.36
N MET A 4 11.14 12.86 -14.47
CA MET A 4 11.83 13.81 -13.57
C MET A 4 12.70 14.81 -14.35
N LEU A 5 13.36 14.34 -15.41
CA LEU A 5 14.18 15.21 -16.26
C LEU A 5 13.34 16.22 -17.05
N LYS A 6 12.10 15.85 -17.42
CA LYS A 6 11.15 16.75 -18.08
C LYS A 6 10.54 17.79 -17.13
N GLY A 7 10.23 17.41 -15.88
CA GLY A 7 9.74 18.35 -14.86
C GLY A 7 10.75 19.46 -14.54
N LEU A 8 12.04 19.10 -14.43
CA LEU A 8 13.13 20.07 -14.24
C LEU A 8 13.30 21.06 -15.40
N ALA A 9 12.88 20.72 -16.61
CA ALA A 9 13.01 21.58 -17.79
C ALA A 9 11.83 22.54 -18.01
N VAL A 10 10.68 22.32 -17.33
CA VAL A 10 9.41 23.03 -17.63
C VAL A 10 8.78 23.69 -16.40
N GLY A 11 9.18 23.34 -15.18
CA GLY A 11 8.70 23.99 -13.96
C GLY A 11 8.35 22.97 -12.90
N GLY A 12 9.13 22.97 -11.82
CA GLY A 12 8.83 22.34 -10.54
C GLY A 12 8.61 20.82 -10.52
N THR A 13 8.73 20.25 -9.34
CA THR A 13 8.12 18.96 -8.97
C THR A 13 6.62 19.16 -8.73
N LEU A 14 5.83 18.07 -8.74
CA LEU A 14 4.41 18.10 -8.34
C LEU A 14 4.19 18.83 -7.01
N PHE A 15 5.12 18.69 -6.07
CA PHE A 15 5.02 19.29 -4.75
C PHE A 15 5.33 20.80 -4.77
N GLU A 16 6.23 21.25 -5.64
CA GLU A 16 6.49 22.67 -5.83
C GLU A 16 5.27 23.38 -6.44
N GLU A 17 4.56 22.74 -7.36
CA GLU A 17 3.28 23.24 -7.86
C GLU A 17 2.19 23.29 -6.77
N LEU A 18 2.27 22.41 -5.76
CA LEU A 18 1.42 22.47 -4.56
C LEU A 18 1.91 23.49 -3.51
N GLY A 19 2.96 24.26 -3.81
CA GLY A 19 3.51 25.30 -2.95
C GLY A 19 4.54 24.81 -1.92
N PHE A 20 5.03 23.58 -2.02
CA PHE A 20 6.11 23.08 -1.16
C PHE A 20 7.48 23.43 -1.74
N SER A 21 8.40 23.90 -0.91
CA SER A 21 9.82 23.79 -1.25
C SER A 21 10.25 22.31 -1.22
N TYR A 22 11.10 21.87 -2.14
CA TYR A 22 11.47 20.46 -2.28
C TYR A 22 12.97 20.21 -2.05
N VAL A 23 13.31 19.19 -1.26
CA VAL A 23 14.70 18.74 -1.01
C VAL A 23 14.78 17.22 -1.14
N GLY A 24 15.68 16.72 -2.00
CA GLY A 24 15.97 15.29 -2.14
C GLY A 24 15.85 14.76 -3.58
N PRO A 25 15.83 13.43 -3.78
CA PRO A 25 15.94 12.39 -2.76
C PRO A 25 17.30 12.38 -2.04
N ILE A 26 17.32 12.12 -0.73
CA ILE A 26 18.55 11.88 0.07
C ILE A 26 18.52 10.51 0.73
N ASP A 27 19.69 9.96 1.09
CA ASP A 27 19.77 8.66 1.76
C ASP A 27 19.24 8.77 3.20
N GLY A 28 18.22 7.98 3.52
CA GLY A 28 17.60 7.91 4.83
C GLY A 28 18.42 7.18 5.89
N HIS A 29 19.54 6.56 5.51
CA HIS A 29 20.44 5.84 6.41
C HIS A 29 21.77 6.56 6.65
N ASP A 30 21.94 7.76 6.06
CA ASP A 30 23.12 8.61 6.26
C ASP A 30 22.76 9.77 7.21
N LEU A 31 23.12 9.63 8.49
CA LEU A 31 22.88 10.68 9.49
C LEU A 31 23.74 11.92 9.28
N ASP A 32 24.92 11.78 8.68
CA ASP A 32 25.81 12.90 8.39
C ASP A 32 25.21 13.79 7.30
N GLN A 33 24.44 13.21 6.37
CA GLN A 33 23.64 13.95 5.40
C GLN A 33 22.32 14.47 5.99
N LEU A 34 21.58 13.63 6.71
CA LEU A 34 20.24 13.97 7.20
C LEU A 34 20.23 15.10 8.23
N LEU A 35 21.13 15.05 9.21
CA LEU A 35 21.11 15.99 10.34
C LEU A 35 21.34 17.44 9.91
N PRO A 36 22.32 17.78 9.05
CA PRO A 36 22.49 19.13 8.53
C PRO A 36 21.28 19.61 7.72
N VAL A 37 20.67 18.75 6.89
CA VAL A 37 19.48 19.08 6.12
C VAL A 37 18.33 19.44 7.06
N LEU A 38 17.99 18.56 8.01
CA LEU A 38 16.91 18.79 8.98
C LEU A 38 17.14 20.07 9.81
N ARG A 39 18.39 20.33 10.26
CA ARG A 39 18.73 21.56 11.00
C ARG A 39 18.57 22.81 10.15
N THR A 40 18.99 22.76 8.89
CA THR A 40 18.86 23.89 7.94
C THR A 40 17.39 24.19 7.66
N VAL A 41 16.60 23.15 7.38
CA VAL A 41 15.16 23.26 7.16
C VAL A 41 14.47 23.86 8.38
N LYS A 42 14.74 23.34 9.59
CA LYS A 42 14.20 23.88 10.84
C LYS A 42 14.53 25.36 11.04
N ALA A 43 15.74 25.78 10.69
CA ALA A 43 16.21 27.15 10.93
C ALA A 43 15.76 28.17 9.86
N ARG A 44 15.49 27.72 8.62
CA ARG A 44 15.35 28.62 7.47
C ARG A 44 14.05 28.46 6.68
N ALA A 45 13.26 27.42 6.91
CA ALA A 45 11.99 27.25 6.22
C ALA A 45 11.04 28.41 6.52
N THR A 46 10.54 29.07 5.47
CA THR A 46 9.53 30.13 5.56
C THR A 46 8.13 29.66 5.16
N GLY A 47 8.01 28.38 4.77
CA GLY A 47 6.77 27.76 4.31
C GLY A 47 6.86 26.23 4.34
N PRO A 48 5.86 25.51 3.80
CA PRO A 48 5.86 24.06 3.78
C PRO A 48 7.02 23.54 2.93
N MET A 49 7.67 22.49 3.42
CA MET A 49 8.81 21.88 2.76
C MET A 49 8.70 20.35 2.77
N LEU A 50 8.93 19.74 1.61
CA LEU A 50 9.02 18.31 1.45
C LEU A 50 10.50 17.89 1.40
N ILE A 51 10.90 17.05 2.35
CA ILE A 51 12.20 16.36 2.31
C ILE A 51 11.94 14.93 1.84
N HIS A 52 12.37 14.59 0.63
CA HIS A 52 12.25 13.25 0.08
C HIS A 52 13.43 12.40 0.56
N VAL A 53 13.14 11.44 1.43
CA VAL A 53 14.14 10.54 2.02
C VAL A 53 13.93 9.11 1.54
N LEU A 54 14.99 8.48 1.02
CA LEU A 54 14.98 7.09 0.57
C LEU A 54 15.35 6.17 1.73
N THR A 55 14.45 5.27 2.12
CA THR A 55 14.70 4.29 3.19
C THR A 55 14.57 2.86 2.68
N LYS A 56 14.95 1.89 3.53
CA LYS A 56 14.81 0.46 3.25
C LYS A 56 13.95 -0.15 4.36
N LYS A 57 12.82 -0.74 3.99
CA LYS A 57 11.92 -1.39 4.96
C LYS A 57 12.65 -2.56 5.63
N GLY A 58 12.57 -2.64 6.95
CA GLY A 58 13.29 -3.63 7.75
C GLY A 58 14.78 -3.37 7.95
N LYS A 59 15.32 -2.20 7.53
CA LYS A 59 16.75 -1.87 7.65
C LYS A 59 17.26 -2.15 9.07
N GLY A 60 18.42 -2.80 9.16
CA GLY A 60 19.10 -3.13 10.41
C GLY A 60 18.68 -4.50 10.97
N TYR A 61 17.65 -5.13 10.39
CA TYR A 61 17.23 -6.47 10.77
C TYR A 61 17.20 -7.39 9.55
N ALA A 62 18.25 -8.19 9.38
CA ALA A 62 18.49 -8.96 8.17
C ALA A 62 17.34 -9.91 7.75
N PRO A 63 16.62 -10.59 8.67
CA PRO A 63 15.42 -11.35 8.32
C PRO A 63 14.31 -10.48 7.71
N ALA A 64 14.05 -9.29 8.24
CA ALA A 64 13.06 -8.37 7.68
C ALA A 64 13.51 -7.75 6.35
N GLU A 65 14.79 -7.37 6.21
CA GLU A 65 15.31 -6.84 4.94
C GLU A 65 15.21 -7.82 3.77
N ARG A 66 15.18 -9.13 4.05
CA ARG A 66 15.02 -10.20 3.04
C ARG A 66 13.57 -10.62 2.83
N ALA A 67 12.68 -10.28 3.77
CA ALA A 67 11.27 -10.63 3.67
C ALA A 67 10.57 -9.73 2.65
N ARG A 68 9.65 -10.30 1.86
CA ARG A 68 8.91 -9.57 0.82
C ARG A 68 8.13 -8.37 1.37
N ASP A 69 7.58 -8.52 2.57
CA ASP A 69 6.77 -7.52 3.27
C ASP A 69 7.62 -6.56 4.15
N GLY A 70 8.92 -6.80 4.26
CA GLY A 70 9.82 -6.05 5.13
C GLY A 70 9.60 -6.30 6.63
N GLY A 71 9.00 -7.43 7.01
CA GLY A 71 8.68 -7.76 8.41
C GLY A 71 7.48 -6.99 8.97
N HIS A 72 6.46 -6.75 8.13
CA HIS A 72 5.30 -5.96 8.52
C HIS A 72 4.40 -6.74 9.48
N ALA A 73 4.04 -6.12 10.61
CA ALA A 73 3.05 -6.62 11.56
C ALA A 73 3.24 -8.11 11.96
N THR A 74 4.48 -8.52 12.26
CA THR A 74 4.76 -9.90 12.64
C THR A 74 4.29 -10.20 14.07
N ALA A 75 3.52 -11.29 14.23
CA ALA A 75 3.29 -11.91 15.53
C ALA A 75 4.63 -12.36 16.16
N LYS A 76 4.62 -12.70 17.46
CA LYS A 76 5.81 -13.13 18.21
C LYS A 76 6.68 -14.09 17.39
N PHE A 77 7.94 -13.71 17.21
CA PHE A 77 8.92 -14.43 16.42
C PHE A 77 10.24 -14.56 17.18
N ASP A 78 11.08 -15.49 16.73
CA ASP A 78 12.44 -15.63 17.21
C ASP A 78 13.34 -14.56 16.58
N LEU A 79 13.98 -13.73 17.40
CA LEU A 79 14.76 -12.58 16.93
C LEU A 79 15.94 -12.98 16.04
N VAL A 80 16.60 -14.10 16.32
CA VAL A 80 17.81 -14.51 15.58
C VAL A 80 17.43 -15.03 14.19
N THR A 81 16.38 -15.84 14.12
CA THR A 81 15.97 -16.56 12.90
C THR A 81 14.88 -15.84 12.11
N GLY A 82 14.14 -14.92 12.73
CA GLY A 82 12.95 -14.28 12.16
C GLY A 82 11.72 -15.19 12.06
N LYS A 83 11.80 -16.42 12.57
CA LYS A 83 10.72 -17.41 12.42
C LYS A 83 9.61 -17.18 13.45
N GLN A 84 8.38 -17.18 12.97
CA GLN A 84 7.19 -17.21 13.83
C GLN A 84 6.85 -18.64 14.25
N LYS A 85 6.51 -18.83 15.53
CA LYS A 85 5.91 -20.06 16.00
C LYS A 85 4.39 -19.89 15.97
N LYS A 86 3.75 -20.35 14.89
CA LYS A 86 2.28 -20.33 14.78
C LYS A 86 1.71 -21.54 15.52
N THR A 87 0.78 -21.30 16.43
CA THR A 87 -0.05 -22.38 16.98
C THR A 87 -1.04 -22.80 15.90
N PRO A 88 -1.19 -24.09 15.58
CA PRO A 88 -2.20 -24.56 14.64
C PRO A 88 -3.59 -24.10 15.09
N SER A 89 -4.34 -23.46 14.18
CA SER A 89 -5.75 -23.16 14.41
C SER A 89 -6.59 -24.41 14.14
N ASN A 90 -7.66 -24.60 14.91
CA ASN A 90 -8.65 -25.66 14.66
C ASN A 90 -9.69 -25.28 13.60
N ALA A 91 -9.71 -24.02 13.16
CA ALA A 91 -10.64 -23.52 12.15
C ALA A 91 -9.94 -22.54 11.18
N PRO A 92 -10.40 -22.43 9.92
CA PRO A 92 -9.93 -21.41 9.00
C PRO A 92 -10.30 -20.00 9.48
N SER A 93 -9.53 -18.99 9.06
CA SER A 93 -9.90 -17.59 9.31
C SER A 93 -11.08 -17.18 8.43
N TYR A 94 -11.88 -16.21 8.88
CA TYR A 94 -12.93 -15.61 8.05
C TYR A 94 -12.40 -15.10 6.70
N THR A 95 -11.22 -14.48 6.71
CA THR A 95 -10.53 -14.05 5.48
C THR A 95 -10.28 -15.20 4.51
N ARG A 96 -9.83 -16.37 5.02
CA ARG A 96 -9.58 -17.55 4.20
C ARG A 96 -10.87 -18.08 3.58
N VAL A 97 -11.92 -18.20 4.39
CA VAL A 97 -13.24 -18.67 3.91
C VAL A 97 -13.79 -17.72 2.85
N PHE A 98 -13.75 -16.40 3.10
CA PHE A 98 -14.16 -15.38 2.13
C PHE A 98 -13.43 -15.51 0.80
N ALA A 99 -12.09 -15.61 0.83
CA ALA A 99 -11.27 -15.70 -0.37
C ALA A 99 -11.56 -16.97 -1.19
N GLU A 100 -11.69 -18.13 -0.54
CA GLU A 100 -12.03 -19.38 -1.21
C GLU A 100 -13.41 -19.35 -1.85
N SER A 101 -14.41 -18.84 -1.13
CA SER A 101 -15.75 -18.67 -1.67
C SER A 101 -15.74 -17.74 -2.88
N LEU A 102 -15.10 -16.57 -2.78
CA LEU A 102 -15.03 -15.62 -3.89
C LEU A 102 -14.29 -16.19 -5.11
N LEU A 103 -13.22 -16.95 -4.91
CA LEU A 103 -12.50 -17.64 -5.98
C LEU A 103 -13.37 -18.69 -6.70
N SER A 104 -14.17 -19.44 -5.94
CA SER A 104 -15.12 -20.42 -6.47
C SER A 104 -16.18 -19.72 -7.32
N GLU A 105 -16.83 -18.70 -6.79
CA GLU A 105 -17.86 -17.94 -7.52
C GLU A 105 -17.28 -17.28 -8.79
N ALA A 106 -16.07 -16.75 -8.72
CA ALA A 106 -15.42 -16.13 -9.88
C ALA A 106 -14.93 -17.11 -10.94
N ALA A 107 -14.86 -18.42 -10.64
CA ALA A 107 -14.61 -19.45 -11.64
C ALA A 107 -15.78 -19.58 -12.62
N ASP A 108 -17.00 -19.40 -12.12
CA ASP A 108 -18.23 -19.58 -12.88
C ASP A 108 -18.78 -18.26 -13.45
N ASP A 109 -18.46 -17.11 -12.84
CA ASP A 109 -18.90 -15.80 -13.32
C ASP A 109 -17.71 -14.91 -13.75
N PRO A 110 -17.50 -14.67 -15.05
CA PRO A 110 -16.41 -13.81 -15.54
C PRO A 110 -16.58 -12.34 -15.12
N ARG A 111 -17.78 -11.91 -14.70
CA ARG A 111 -18.06 -10.53 -14.30
C ARG A 111 -17.61 -10.21 -12.88
N ILE A 112 -17.27 -11.23 -12.07
CA ILE A 112 -16.79 -11.00 -10.71
C ILE A 112 -15.40 -10.36 -10.73
N CYS A 113 -15.26 -9.24 -10.02
CA CYS A 113 -14.01 -8.55 -9.81
C CYS A 113 -13.74 -8.38 -8.31
N ALA A 114 -12.48 -8.36 -7.92
CA ALA A 114 -12.05 -8.13 -6.55
C ALA A 114 -11.32 -6.78 -6.46
N ILE A 115 -11.66 -5.96 -5.45
CA ILE A 115 -11.08 -4.64 -5.24
C ILE A 115 -10.58 -4.56 -3.80
N THR A 116 -9.33 -4.14 -3.61
CA THR A 116 -8.73 -3.85 -2.29
C THR A 116 -8.08 -2.46 -2.29
N ALA A 117 -7.82 -1.92 -1.11
CA ALA A 117 -7.08 -0.70 -0.91
C ALA A 117 -5.75 -0.99 -0.17
N ALA A 118 -4.72 -1.42 -0.90
CA ALA A 118 -3.38 -1.79 -0.40
C ALA A 118 -3.35 -2.92 0.66
N MET A 119 -4.40 -3.75 0.73
CA MET A 119 -4.51 -4.81 1.75
C MET A 119 -4.81 -6.20 1.15
N PRO A 120 -4.13 -6.65 0.07
CA PRO A 120 -4.44 -7.93 -0.56
C PRO A 120 -4.33 -9.10 0.41
N ASP A 121 -3.22 -9.21 1.15
CA ASP A 121 -2.98 -10.30 2.11
C ASP A 121 -3.98 -10.27 3.29
N GLY A 122 -4.33 -9.07 3.77
CA GLY A 122 -5.25 -8.88 4.90
C GLY A 122 -6.70 -9.21 4.56
N THR A 123 -7.07 -9.01 3.30
CA THR A 123 -8.41 -9.25 2.76
C THR A 123 -8.54 -10.60 2.06
N GLY A 124 -7.43 -11.34 1.89
CA GLY A 124 -7.37 -12.61 1.18
C GLY A 124 -7.48 -12.48 -0.34
N LEU A 125 -7.40 -11.24 -0.86
CA LEU A 125 -7.46 -10.97 -2.29
C LEU A 125 -6.12 -11.17 -2.99
N ASP A 126 -5.04 -11.43 -2.26
CA ASP A 126 -3.78 -11.94 -2.81
C ASP A 126 -4.00 -13.24 -3.59
N LEU A 127 -4.83 -14.15 -3.05
CA LEU A 127 -5.20 -15.40 -3.72
C LEU A 127 -6.03 -15.15 -4.99
N PHE A 128 -6.92 -14.17 -4.95
CA PHE A 128 -7.70 -13.77 -6.12
C PHE A 128 -6.81 -13.14 -7.21
N ALA A 129 -5.87 -12.29 -6.81
CA ALA A 129 -4.90 -11.68 -7.72
C ALA A 129 -3.99 -12.71 -8.39
N GLU A 130 -3.57 -13.76 -7.66
CA GLU A 130 -2.78 -14.86 -8.23
C GLU A 130 -3.58 -15.64 -9.29
N ARG A 131 -4.85 -15.93 -9.02
CA ARG A 131 -5.68 -16.76 -9.90
C ARG A 131 -6.31 -16.00 -11.07
N TYR A 132 -6.77 -14.78 -10.82
CA TYR A 132 -7.51 -13.93 -11.78
C TYR A 132 -6.94 -12.50 -11.81
N PRO A 133 -5.66 -12.32 -12.19
CA PRO A 133 -4.97 -11.02 -12.09
C PRO A 133 -5.65 -9.90 -12.88
N SER A 134 -6.27 -10.22 -14.02
CA SER A 134 -7.00 -9.24 -14.85
C SER A 134 -8.29 -8.72 -14.22
N ARG A 135 -8.74 -9.31 -13.10
CA ARG A 135 -9.99 -8.98 -12.41
C ARG A 135 -9.77 -8.61 -10.94
N CYS A 136 -8.52 -8.41 -10.53
CA CYS A 136 -8.16 -7.96 -9.19
C CYS A 136 -7.53 -6.57 -9.26
N PHE A 137 -8.07 -5.62 -8.50
CA PHE A 137 -7.62 -4.23 -8.51
C PHE A 137 -7.19 -3.81 -7.11
N ASP A 138 -5.92 -3.43 -6.98
CA ASP A 138 -5.41 -2.75 -5.79
C ASP A 138 -5.31 -1.26 -6.11
N VAL A 139 -6.15 -0.45 -5.46
CA VAL A 139 -6.20 1.00 -5.70
C VAL A 139 -5.22 1.78 -4.80
N GLY A 140 -4.34 1.10 -4.08
CA GLY A 140 -3.50 1.72 -3.06
C GLY A 140 -4.30 2.12 -1.82
N ILE A 141 -3.76 2.98 -0.96
CA ILE A 141 -4.44 3.46 0.26
C ILE A 141 -5.46 4.55 -0.11
N ALA A 142 -6.52 4.15 -0.80
CA ALA A 142 -7.54 5.05 -1.35
C ALA A 142 -8.95 4.41 -1.26
N GLU A 143 -9.47 4.25 -0.05
CA GLU A 143 -10.76 3.59 0.19
C GLU A 143 -11.93 4.29 -0.50
N GLN A 144 -11.94 5.63 -0.56
CA GLN A 144 -12.96 6.36 -1.34
C GLN A 144 -12.94 5.94 -2.81
N HIS A 145 -11.74 5.84 -3.40
CA HIS A 145 -11.59 5.42 -4.77
C HIS A 145 -12.02 3.96 -4.95
N ALA A 146 -11.68 3.06 -4.02
CA ALA A 146 -12.09 1.65 -4.07
C ALA A 146 -13.63 1.50 -4.17
N VAL A 147 -14.37 2.26 -3.36
CA VAL A 147 -15.84 2.21 -3.33
C VAL A 147 -16.42 2.79 -4.62
N THR A 148 -16.03 4.01 -5.03
CA THR A 148 -16.53 4.63 -6.26
C THR A 148 -16.15 3.84 -7.51
N PHE A 149 -14.94 3.29 -7.56
CA PHE A 149 -14.49 2.43 -8.66
C PHE A 149 -15.37 1.17 -8.76
N SER A 150 -15.73 0.58 -7.61
CA SER A 150 -16.68 -0.54 -7.56
C SER A 150 -18.06 -0.11 -8.07
N ALA A 151 -18.56 1.07 -7.71
CA ALA A 151 -19.82 1.59 -8.25
C ALA A 151 -19.78 1.72 -9.78
N GLY A 152 -18.69 2.22 -10.35
CA GLY A 152 -18.49 2.32 -11.80
C GLY A 152 -18.47 0.95 -12.50
N LEU A 153 -17.76 -0.02 -11.92
CA LEU A 153 -17.75 -1.40 -12.42
C LEU A 153 -19.15 -2.03 -12.38
N ALA A 154 -19.89 -1.84 -11.28
CA ALA A 154 -21.25 -2.34 -11.13
C ALA A 154 -22.21 -1.71 -12.16
N ALA A 155 -22.13 -0.39 -12.35
CA ALA A 155 -22.90 0.31 -13.38
C ALA A 155 -22.59 -0.18 -14.80
N GLY A 156 -21.34 -0.62 -15.05
CA GLY A 156 -20.90 -1.24 -16.30
C GLY A 156 -21.27 -2.72 -16.45
N GLY A 157 -22.05 -3.30 -15.54
CA GLY A 157 -22.51 -4.69 -15.59
C GLY A 157 -21.55 -5.72 -14.98
N MET A 158 -20.47 -5.27 -14.33
CA MET A 158 -19.59 -6.15 -13.56
C MET A 158 -20.17 -6.43 -12.16
N ARG A 159 -19.58 -7.39 -11.45
CA ARG A 159 -19.97 -7.77 -10.08
C ARG A 159 -18.78 -7.58 -9.12
N PRO A 160 -18.51 -6.32 -8.73
CA PRO A 160 -17.34 -6.00 -7.92
C PRO A 160 -17.54 -6.38 -6.45
N PHE A 161 -16.52 -6.98 -5.85
CA PHE A 161 -16.39 -7.21 -4.43
C PHE A 161 -15.31 -6.29 -3.87
N CYS A 162 -15.76 -5.19 -3.24
CA CYS A 162 -14.87 -4.24 -2.56
C CYS A 162 -14.54 -4.76 -1.16
N ALA A 163 -13.40 -5.45 -1.02
CA ALA A 163 -12.96 -6.03 0.25
C ALA A 163 -12.11 -5.01 1.02
N LEU A 164 -12.69 -4.43 2.06
CA LEU A 164 -12.07 -3.45 2.95
C LEU A 164 -12.33 -3.83 4.41
N TYR A 165 -11.41 -3.46 5.31
CA TYR A 165 -11.69 -3.58 6.74
C TYR A 165 -12.76 -2.56 7.12
N SER A 166 -13.69 -2.94 8.00
CA SER A 166 -14.78 -2.07 8.46
C SER A 166 -14.28 -0.73 9.00
N THR A 167 -13.15 -0.72 9.72
CA THR A 167 -12.55 0.52 10.22
C THR A 167 -12.09 1.48 9.11
N PHE A 168 -11.69 0.97 7.95
CA PHE A 168 -11.21 1.79 6.83
C PHE A 168 -12.34 2.17 5.88
N LEU A 169 -13.38 1.34 5.78
CA LEU A 169 -14.58 1.68 4.99
C LEU A 169 -15.22 3.00 5.45
N GLN A 170 -15.01 3.41 6.70
CA GLN A 170 -15.43 4.73 7.20
C GLN A 170 -14.90 5.89 6.34
N ARG A 171 -13.72 5.76 5.71
CA ARG A 171 -13.18 6.78 4.78
C ARG A 171 -14.01 6.92 3.51
N GLY A 172 -14.62 5.83 3.05
CA GLY A 172 -15.49 5.74 1.88
C GLY A 172 -16.98 5.90 2.18
N TYR A 173 -17.36 6.39 3.37
CA TYR A 173 -18.76 6.42 3.83
C TYR A 173 -19.70 7.15 2.86
N ASP A 174 -19.28 8.29 2.32
CA ASP A 174 -20.07 9.08 1.37
C ASP A 174 -20.16 8.43 -0.03
N GLN A 175 -19.24 7.50 -0.34
CA GLN A 175 -19.21 6.80 -1.63
C GLN A 175 -20.09 5.53 -1.65
N VAL A 176 -20.51 5.03 -0.48
CA VAL A 176 -21.39 3.87 -0.32
C VAL A 176 -22.84 4.26 -0.61
#